data_AF-A0A2H9MV78-F1
#
_entry.id   AF-A0A2H9MV78-F1
#
_cell.length_a   1.000
_cell.length_b   1.000
_cell.length_c   1.000
_cell.angle_alpha   90.00
_cell.angle_beta   90.00
_cell.angle_gamma   90.00
#
_symmetry.space_group_name_H-M   'P 1'
#
loop_
_entity.id
_entity.type
_entity.pdbx_description
1 polymer ?
#
loop_
_entity_poly.entity_id
_entity_poly.type
_entity_poly.pdbx_seq_one_letter_code
_entity_poly.pdbx_strand_id
1 'polypeptide(L)' 'MDKYLMVVMIFLIVTIPIAFISPTTGKIYDQPLIPLFYTAIAGISIIVIYSSYKERKQKQKDKVNRRSKK' A
#
# COMPACT_ATOMS: atom_id res chain seq x y z
N MET A 1 -0.87 10.49 3.24
CA MET A 1 -1.45 9.53 2.28
C MET A 1 -2.85 9.99 1.95
N ASP A 2 -3.25 9.86 0.69
CA ASP A 2 -4.64 10.11 0.28
C ASP A 2 -5.57 9.07 0.93
N LYS A 3 -6.81 9.47 1.31
CA LYS A 3 -7.76 8.58 1.99
C LYS A 3 -8.00 7.30 1.19
N TYR A 4 -8.11 7.40 -0.14
CA TYR A 4 -8.33 6.26 -1.01
C TYR A 4 -7.11 5.33 -1.05
N LEU A 5 -5.90 5.90 -1.12
CA LEU A 5 -4.66 5.10 -1.09
C LEU A 5 -4.50 4.35 0.23
N MET A 6 -4.90 4.97 1.35
CA MET A 6 -4.85 4.34 2.66
C MET A 6 -5.82 3.15 2.75
N VAL A 7 -7.04 3.30 2.22
CA VAL A 7 -8.03 2.21 2.16
C VAL A 7 -7.49 1.04 1.34
N VAL A 8 -6.95 1.30 0.14
CA VAL A 8 -6.36 0.26 -0.72
C VAL A 8 -5.19 -0.45 -0.03
N MET A 9 -4.36 0.29 0.70
CA MET A 9 -3.24 -0.29 1.45
C MET A 9 -3.70 -1.23 2.56
N ILE A 10 -4.77 -0.89 3.29
CA ILE A 10 -5.37 -1.76 4.31
C ILE A 10 -5.89 -3.05 3.67
N PHE A 11 -6.60 -2.94 2.54
CA PHE A 11 -7.08 -4.12 1.81
C PHE A 11 -5.93 -5.04 1.39
N LEU A 12 -4.83 -4.50 0.88
CA LEU A 12 -3.67 -5.28 0.47
C LEU A 12 -2.99 -5.99 1.66
N ILE A 13 -2.93 -5.34 2.83
CA ILE A 13 -2.40 -5.96 4.04
C ILE A 13 -3.30 -7.13 4.48
N VAL A 14 -4.62 -6.96 4.41
CA VAL A 14 -5.60 -8.01 4.76
C VAL A 14 -5.59 -9.17 3.75
N THR A 15 -5.25 -8.94 2.48
CA THR A 15 -5.11 -10.02 1.50
C THR A 15 -3.93 -10.96 1.77
N ILE A 16 -2.90 -10.52 2.51
CA ILE A 16 -1.76 -11.37 2.87
C ILE A 16 -2.19 -12.57 3.73
N PRO A 17 -2.83 -12.39 4.90
CA PRO A 17 -3.28 -13.53 5.71
C PRO A 17 -4.34 -14.37 4.99
N ILE A 18 -5.18 -13.78 4.13
CA ILE A 18 -6.14 -14.52 3.29
C ILE A 18 -5.42 -15.46 2.29
N ALA A 19 -4.21 -15.11 1.85
CA ALA A 19 -3.41 -15.99 0.99
C ALA A 19 -2.91 -17.24 1.73
N PHE A 20 -2.82 -17.22 3.06
CA PHE A 20 -2.40 -18.35 3.91
C PHE A 20 -3.57 -19.07 4.57
N ILE A 21 -4.66 -18.36 4.87
CA ILE A 21 -5.80 -18.89 5.63
C ILE A 21 -7.05 -18.78 4.75
N SER A 22 -7.74 -19.91 4.57
CA SER A 22 -9.03 -19.92 3.90
C SER A 22 -10.07 -19.13 4.71
N PRO A 23 -10.69 -18.07 4.15
CA PRO A 23 -11.67 -17.28 4.87
C PRO A 23 -12.99 -18.03 5.08
N THR A 24 -13.27 -19.07 4.27
CA THR A 24 -14.51 -19.86 4.35
C THR A 24 -14.41 -21.02 5.32
N THR A 25 -13.23 -21.60 5.50
CA THR A 25 -13.02 -22.79 6.34
C THR A 25 -12.09 -22.56 7.53
N GLY A 26 -11.40 -21.42 7.60
CA GLY A 26 -10.44 -21.09 8.65
C GLY A 26 -9.18 -21.95 8.66
N LYS A 27 -9.03 -22.87 7.69
CA LYS A 27 -7.88 -23.75 7.58
C LYS A 27 -6.73 -23.04 6.89
N ILE A 28 -5.50 -23.32 7.35
CA ILE A 28 -4.29 -22.89 6.66
C ILE A 28 -4.16 -23.72 5.39
N TYR A 29 -3.86 -23.10 4.26
CA TYR A 29 -3.58 -23.82 3.03
C TYR A 29 -2.23 -24.54 3.14
N ASP A 30 -2.17 -25.82 2.74
CA ASP A 30 -0.91 -26.59 2.68
C ASP A 30 0.12 -25.92 1.77
N GLN A 31 -0.36 -25.22 0.74
CA GLN A 31 0.43 -24.34 -0.12
C GLN A 31 -0.23 -22.95 -0.16
N PRO A 32 0.49 -21.88 0.20
CA PRO A 32 -0.04 -20.52 0.11
C PRO A 32 -0.52 -20.21 -1.31
N LEU A 33 -1.51 -19.34 -1.45
CA LEU A 33 -1.92 -18.82 -2.76
C LEU A 33 -0.82 -17.88 -3.28
N ILE A 34 0.22 -18.46 -3.88
CA ILE A 34 1.43 -17.79 -4.37
C ILE A 34 1.09 -16.57 -5.25
N PRO A 35 0.14 -16.65 -6.21
CA PRO A 35 -0.21 -15.48 -7.02
C PRO A 35 -0.75 -14.34 -6.16
N LEU A 36 -1.66 -14.63 -5.23
CA LEU A 36 -2.30 -13.63 -4.38
C LEU A 36 -1.30 -12.95 -3.44
N PHE A 37 -0.35 -13.73 -2.91
CA PHE A 37 0.72 -13.23 -2.05
C PHE A 37 1.65 -12.26 -2.79
N TYR A 38 2.16 -12.64 -3.97
CA TYR A 38 3.03 -11.76 -4.76
C TYR A 38 2.30 -10.53 -5.30
N THR A 39 1.02 -10.66 -5.68
CA THR A 39 0.20 -9.51 -6.09
C THR A 39 0.03 -8.52 -4.94
N ALA A 40 -0.23 -9.00 -3.72
CA ALA A 40 -0.35 -8.12 -2.55
C ALA A 40 0.94 -7.34 -2.28
N ILE A 41 2.10 -8.02 -2.32
CA ILE A 41 3.42 -7.40 -2.13
C ILE A 41 3.72 -6.36 -3.22
N ALA A 42 3.46 -6.71 -4.48
CA ALA A 42 3.66 -5.80 -5.61
C ALA A 42 2.77 -4.56 -5.49
N GLY A 43 1.50 -4.74 -5.11
CA GLY A 43 0.55 -3.65 -4.88
C GLY A 43 1.01 -2.69 -3.78
N ILE A 44 1.46 -3.22 -2.63
CA ILE A 44 1.99 -2.41 -1.52
C ILE A 44 3.23 -1.63 -1.97
N SER A 45 4.14 -2.28 -2.70
CA SER A 45 5.37 -1.66 -3.20
C SER A 45 5.07 -0.46 -4.10
N ILE A 46 4.13 -0.61 -5.04
CA ILE A 46 3.72 0.47 -5.95
C ILE A 46 3.12 1.65 -5.17
N ILE A 47 2.26 1.39 -4.18
CA ILE A 47 1.62 2.42 -3.36
C ILE A 47 2.65 3.21 -2.55
N VAL A 48 3.62 2.51 -1.94
CA VAL A 48 4.68 3.13 -1.15
C VAL A 48 5.56 4.02 -2.04
N ILE A 49 5.93 3.54 -3.23
CA ILE A 49 6.71 4.31 -4.21
C ILE A 49 5.92 5.55 -4.65
N TYR A 50 4.66 5.39 -5.05
CA TYR A 50 3.81 6.49 -5.50
C TYR A 50 3.63 7.55 -4.42
N SER A 51 3.36 7.15 -3.17
CA SER A 51 3.24 8.09 -2.07
C SER A 51 4.54 8.79 -1.74
N SER A 52 5.68 8.08 -1.77
CA SER A 52 7.00 8.69 -1.59
C SER A 52 7.27 9.77 -2.64
N TYR A 53 6.92 9.51 -3.91
CA TYR A 53 7.02 10.50 -4.99
C TYR A 53 6.13 11.71 -4.74
N LYS A 54 4.85 11.49 -4.39
CA LYS A 54 3.88 12.56 -4.10
C LYS A 54 4.35 13.43 -2.92
N GLU A 55 4.83 12.81 -1.85
CA GLU A 55 5.30 13.50 -0.65
C GLU A 55 6.55 14.35 -0.92
N ARG A 56 7.52 13.84 -1.70
CA ARG A 56 8.70 14.61 -2.12
C ARG A 56 8.31 15.86 -2.91
N LYS A 57 7.35 15.75 -3.82
CA LYS A 57 6.85 16.88 -4.62
C LYS A 57 6.11 17.90 -3.75
N GLN A 58 5.32 17.43 -2.77
CA GLN A 58 4.62 18.29 -1.80
C GLN A 58 5.62 19.11 -0.97
N LYS A 59 6.66 18.45 -0.43
CA LYS A 59 7.73 19.10 0.36
C LYS A 59 8.47 20.18 -0.42
N GLN A 60 8.66 20.00 -1.72
CA GLN A 60 9.28 21.02 -2.58
C GLN A 60 8.35 22.24 -2.75
N LYS A 61 7.06 22.01 -3.03
CA LYS A 61 6.08 23.10 -3.14
C LYS A 61 5.98 23.93 -1.86
N ASP A 62 5.95 23.26 -0.70
CA ASP A 62 5.86 23.95 0.60
C ASP A 62 7.10 24.81 0.90
N LYS A 63 8.30 24.38 0.47
CA LYS A 63 9.53 25.18 0.58
C LYS A 63 9.50 26.42 -0.32
N VAL A 64 8.99 26.30 -1.54
CA VAL A 64 8.85 27.45 -2.46
C VAL A 64 7.83 28.45 -1.93
N ASN A 65 6.66 27.99 -1.48
CA ASN A 65 5.62 28.85 -0.90
C ASN A 65 6.09 29.58 0.36
N ARG A 66 6.96 28.94 1.17
CA ARG A 66 7.61 29.60 2.32
C ARG A 66 8.64 30.65 1.91
N ARG A 67 9.33 30.48 0.78
CA ARG A 67 10.26 31.49 0.25
C ARG A 67 9.54 32.67 -0.39
N SER A 68 8.37 32.47 -1.03
CA SER A 68 7.64 33.58 -1.66
C SER A 68 6.80 34.41 -0.68
N LYS A 69 6.58 33.90 0.54
CA LYS A 69 5.90 34.62 1.63
C LYS A 69 6.86 35.38 2.54
N LYS A 70 8.17 35.26 2.32
CA LYS A 70 9.22 35.96 3.06
C LYS A 70 9.72 37.12 2.22
#